data_AF-A0A9N8ZZ70-F1
#
_entry.id   AF-A0A9N8ZZ70-F1
#
_cell.length_a   1.000
_cell.length_b   1.000
_cell.length_c   1.000
_cell.angle_alpha   90.00
_cell.angle_beta   90.00
_cell.angle_gamma   90.00
#
_symmetry.space_group_name_H-M   'P 1'
#
loop_
_entity.id
_entity.type
_entity.pdbx_description
1 polymer ?
#
loop_
_entity_poly.entity_id
_entity_poly.type
_entity_poly.pdbx_seq_one_letter_code
_entity_poly.pdbx_strand_id
1 'polypeptide(L)'
;MQTHSFELFPDRGLIHIFLFSEVKNSSELRKRLLSHDTELSYAFINARILDVFQLLIAINCALHNEKCSILKTRNINSEIVYNLSPNTNINEALRRFGISDDSTNIIVVKVGGEANEIKSHLTSLIQGTETSLENLFKFGDLGIIKKYYRVDNKVNDVKEILNIIVGSMAVKIEITADPISNPLLASGGCSVYFKKTLSKLIDKVVKEFGDKMILASITFGLNRSTAG
;
A
#
# COMPACT_ATOMS: atom_id res chain seq x y z
N MET A 1 4.18 8.37 -14.70
CA MET A 1 4.30 6.91 -14.48
C MET A 1 5.61 6.55 -13.79
N GLN A 2 5.58 5.66 -12.80
CA GLN A 2 6.75 4.95 -12.28
C GLN A 2 6.54 3.44 -12.41
N THR A 3 7.59 2.71 -12.76
CA THR A 3 7.56 1.26 -12.88
C THR A 3 8.57 0.65 -11.91
N HIS A 4 8.13 -0.31 -11.11
CA HIS A 4 8.94 -0.95 -10.09
C HIS A 4 8.96 -2.47 -10.29
N SER A 5 10.13 -3.08 -10.15
CA SER A 5 10.29 -4.54 -10.11
C SER A 5 10.36 -5.01 -8.66
N PHE A 6 9.61 -6.05 -8.31
CA PHE A 6 9.70 -6.67 -6.99
C PHE A 6 10.54 -7.94 -7.07
N GLU A 7 11.79 -7.86 -6.61
CA GLU A 7 12.75 -8.99 -6.58
C GLU A 7 12.19 -10.24 -5.87
N LEU A 8 11.27 -10.04 -4.92
CA LEU A 8 10.65 -11.10 -4.12
C LEU A 8 9.51 -11.83 -4.84
N PHE A 9 8.99 -11.23 -5.92
CA PHE A 9 7.84 -11.72 -6.68
C PHE A 9 8.09 -11.60 -8.19
N PRO A 10 9.15 -12.23 -8.73
CA PRO A 10 9.53 -12.08 -10.14
C PRO A 10 8.42 -12.54 -11.09
N ASP A 11 7.65 -13.56 -10.70
CA ASP A 11 6.58 -14.16 -11.52
C ASP A 11 5.36 -13.24 -11.71
N ARG A 12 5.25 -12.15 -10.94
CA ARG A 12 4.10 -11.22 -10.98
C ARG A 12 4.29 -10.10 -12.00
N GLY A 13 5.48 -9.96 -12.56
CA GLY A 13 5.83 -8.90 -13.51
C GLY A 13 6.06 -7.54 -12.85
N LEU A 14 6.11 -6.52 -13.68
CA LEU A 14 6.38 -5.14 -13.26
C LEU A 14 5.14 -4.49 -12.66
N ILE A 15 5.34 -3.53 -11.77
CA ILE A 15 4.26 -2.76 -11.16
C ILE A 15 4.30 -1.35 -11.70
N HIS A 16 3.17 -0.90 -12.23
CA HIS A 16 3.03 0.42 -12.83
C HIS A 16 2.16 1.28 -11.94
N ILE A 17 2.69 2.45 -11.57
CA ILE A 17 2.01 3.43 -10.74
C ILE A 17 1.82 4.71 -11.55
N PHE A 18 0.59 5.20 -11.59
CA PHE A 18 0.18 6.42 -12.27
C PHE A 18 -0.48 7.36 -11.26
N LEU A 19 -0.27 8.66 -11.45
CA LEU A 19 -0.94 9.71 -10.68
C LEU A 19 -1.70 10.59 -11.67
N PHE A 20 -2.99 10.79 -11.40
CA PHE A 20 -3.85 11.67 -12.18
C PHE A 20 -4.39 12.77 -11.27
N SER A 21 -4.36 14.00 -11.76
CA SER A 21 -4.94 15.18 -11.12
C SER A 21 -6.11 15.72 -11.94
N GLU A 22 -6.94 16.54 -11.30
CA GLU A 22 -8.11 17.18 -11.94
C GLU A 22 -9.09 16.18 -12.57
N VAL A 23 -9.24 15.01 -11.95
CA VAL A 23 -10.13 13.96 -12.43
C VAL A 23 -11.59 14.37 -12.29
N LYS A 24 -12.36 14.22 -13.37
CA LYS A 24 -13.77 14.62 -13.47
C LYS A 24 -14.76 13.46 -13.42
N ASN A 25 -14.30 12.24 -13.69
CA ASN A 25 -15.16 11.04 -13.80
C ASN A 25 -14.99 10.05 -12.63
N SER A 26 -14.56 10.49 -11.45
CA SER A 26 -14.31 9.62 -10.30
C SER A 26 -15.56 8.89 -9.80
N SER A 27 -16.73 9.52 -9.86
CA SER A 27 -18.03 8.89 -9.53
C SER A 27 -18.38 7.73 -10.46
N GLU A 28 -18.09 7.86 -11.76
CA GLU A 28 -18.28 6.79 -12.75
C GLU A 28 -17.29 5.65 -12.53
N LEU A 29 -16.00 5.97 -12.32
CA LEU A 29 -14.97 4.96 -12.00
C LEU A 29 -15.35 4.18 -10.75
N ARG A 30 -15.83 4.85 -9.70
CA ARG A 30 -16.26 4.19 -8.46
C ARG A 30 -17.46 3.27 -8.68
N LYS A 31 -18.46 3.67 -9.46
CA LYS A 31 -19.61 2.80 -9.78
C LYS A 31 -19.17 1.53 -10.49
N ARG A 32 -18.27 1.63 -11.47
CA ARG A 32 -17.76 0.47 -12.20
C ARG A 32 -16.91 -0.46 -11.34
N LEU A 33 -16.14 0.09 -10.40
CA LEU A 33 -15.43 -0.73 -9.40
C LEU A 33 -16.39 -1.49 -8.49
N LEU A 34 -17.52 -0.88 -8.12
CA LEU A 34 -18.56 -1.53 -7.30
C LEU A 34 -19.36 -2.57 -8.08
N SER A 35 -19.49 -2.44 -9.41
CA SER A 35 -20.13 -3.43 -10.28
C SER A 35 -19.21 -4.59 -10.68
N HIS A 36 -17.99 -4.67 -10.13
CA HIS A 36 -17.00 -5.71 -10.43
C HIS A 36 -16.67 -5.82 -11.93
N ASP A 37 -16.55 -4.67 -12.59
CA ASP A 37 -16.15 -4.61 -13.99
C ASP A 37 -14.73 -5.20 -14.17
N THR A 38 -14.62 -6.23 -15.00
CA THR A 38 -13.36 -6.96 -15.26
C THR A 38 -12.35 -6.12 -16.01
N GLU A 39 -12.79 -5.10 -16.76
CA GLU A 39 -11.91 -4.15 -17.46
C GLU A 39 -11.17 -3.24 -16.48
N LEU A 40 -11.68 -3.09 -15.25
CA LEU A 40 -11.10 -2.28 -14.18
C LEU A 40 -10.25 -3.11 -13.21
N SER A 41 -9.33 -3.90 -13.78
CA SER A 41 -8.36 -4.69 -13.00
C SER A 41 -7.20 -3.84 -12.46
N TYR A 42 -7.52 -2.71 -11.82
CA TYR A 42 -6.56 -1.76 -11.23
C TYR A 42 -6.91 -1.43 -9.77
N ALA A 43 -5.91 -1.07 -8.97
CA ALA A 43 -6.16 -0.48 -7.66
C ALA A 43 -6.29 1.04 -7.80
N PHE A 44 -7.51 1.55 -7.57
CA PHE A 44 -7.79 2.98 -7.54
C PHE A 44 -7.71 3.50 -6.11
N ILE A 45 -6.76 4.41 -5.88
CA ILE A 45 -6.40 4.93 -4.58
C ILE A 45 -6.59 6.44 -4.62
N ASN A 46 -7.09 7.02 -3.54
CA ASN A 46 -7.13 8.46 -3.39
C ASN A 46 -5.72 8.99 -3.11
N ALA A 47 -5.28 10.06 -3.79
CA ALA A 47 -3.94 10.61 -3.63
C ALA A 47 -3.66 11.28 -2.26
N ARG A 48 -4.53 11.07 -1.25
CA ARG A 48 -4.34 11.44 0.16
C ARG A 48 -3.36 10.51 0.88
N ILE A 49 -2.21 10.25 0.28
CA ILE A 49 -1.10 9.51 0.86
C ILE A 49 0.13 10.42 0.95
N LEU A 50 1.02 10.16 1.90
CA LEU A 50 2.14 11.06 2.17
C LEU A 50 3.29 10.87 1.17
N ASP A 51 3.63 9.61 0.89
CA ASP A 51 4.79 9.26 0.08
C ASP A 51 4.51 7.99 -0.74
N VAL A 52 5.17 7.87 -1.90
CA VAL A 52 5.10 6.65 -2.74
C VAL A 52 5.64 5.44 -1.97
N PHE A 53 6.55 5.65 -1.05
CA PHE A 53 7.09 4.63 -0.17
C PHE A 53 6.00 3.88 0.62
N GLN A 54 5.02 4.61 1.16
CA GLN A 54 3.85 4.05 1.83
C GLN A 54 3.08 3.10 0.90
N LEU A 55 2.93 3.50 -0.37
CA LEU A 55 2.25 2.71 -1.39
C LEU A 55 3.03 1.44 -1.75
N LEU A 56 4.36 1.53 -1.88
CA LEU A 56 5.21 0.36 -2.17
C LEU A 56 5.15 -0.69 -1.05
N ILE A 57 5.09 -0.27 0.22
CA ILE A 57 4.87 -1.20 1.34
C ILE A 57 3.52 -1.91 1.19
N ALA A 58 2.44 -1.15 0.97
CA ALA A 58 1.10 -1.73 0.83
C ALA A 58 1.03 -2.75 -0.33
N ILE A 59 1.69 -2.46 -1.45
CA ILE A 59 1.79 -3.35 -2.61
C ILE A 59 2.56 -4.63 -2.27
N ASN A 60 3.74 -4.53 -1.65
CA ASN A 60 4.49 -5.71 -1.21
C ASN A 60 3.67 -6.63 -0.33
N CYS A 61 2.98 -6.06 0.66
CA CYS A 61 2.17 -6.82 1.58
C CYS A 61 0.98 -7.49 0.87
N ALA A 62 0.38 -6.80 -0.09
CA ALA A 62 -0.71 -7.35 -0.87
C ALA A 62 -0.25 -8.54 -1.70
N LEU A 63 0.90 -8.43 -2.38
CA LEU A 63 1.50 -9.52 -3.17
C LEU A 63 1.90 -10.70 -2.30
N HIS A 64 2.45 -10.42 -1.11
CA HIS A 64 2.76 -11.46 -0.16
C HIS A 64 1.51 -12.22 0.28
N ASN A 65 0.46 -11.50 0.69
CA ASN A 65 -0.79 -12.08 1.14
C ASN A 65 -1.43 -12.94 0.05
N GLU A 66 -1.36 -12.50 -1.20
CA GLU A 66 -1.81 -13.27 -2.35
C GLU A 66 -1.00 -14.53 -2.57
N LYS A 67 0.34 -14.45 -2.56
CA LYS A 67 1.22 -15.61 -2.73
C LYS A 67 0.98 -16.67 -1.66
N CYS A 68 0.66 -16.23 -0.44
CA CYS A 68 0.35 -17.13 0.67
C CYS A 68 -1.13 -17.50 0.77
N SER A 69 -1.99 -17.06 -0.16
CA SER A 69 -3.44 -17.32 -0.14
C SER A 69 -4.14 -16.88 1.16
N ILE A 70 -3.66 -15.78 1.77
CA ILE A 70 -4.19 -15.18 3.00
C ILE A 70 -4.82 -13.80 2.78
N LEU A 71 -5.21 -13.49 1.54
CA LEU A 71 -5.90 -12.25 1.20
C LEU A 71 -7.11 -12.04 2.11
N LYS A 72 -7.25 -10.83 2.65
CA LYS A 72 -8.43 -10.44 3.43
C LYS A 72 -9.54 -9.92 2.52
N THR A 73 -9.17 -9.36 1.38
CA THR A 73 -10.09 -8.82 0.38
C THR A 73 -10.27 -9.79 -0.80
N ARG A 74 -11.13 -9.43 -1.77
CA ARG A 74 -11.49 -10.31 -2.89
C ARG A 74 -10.39 -10.45 -3.94
N ASN A 75 -9.54 -9.44 -4.11
CA ASN A 75 -8.49 -9.42 -5.11
C ASN A 75 -7.28 -8.59 -4.64
N ILE A 76 -6.16 -8.74 -5.34
CA ILE A 76 -4.93 -8.01 -5.06
C ILE A 76 -5.12 -6.48 -5.07
N ASN A 77 -5.98 -5.96 -5.96
CA ASN A 77 -6.19 -4.52 -6.10
C ASN A 77 -6.86 -3.92 -4.87
N SER A 78 -7.91 -4.56 -4.34
CA SER A 78 -8.54 -4.16 -3.09
C SER A 78 -7.64 -4.39 -1.88
N GLU A 79 -6.76 -5.39 -1.94
CA GLU A 79 -5.80 -5.68 -0.87
C GLU A 79 -4.75 -4.57 -0.75
N ILE A 80 -4.29 -4.01 -1.87
CA ILE A 80 -3.38 -2.85 -1.88
C ILE A 80 -4.02 -1.67 -1.13
N VAL A 81 -5.28 -1.33 -1.45
CA VAL A 81 -6.01 -0.24 -0.80
C VAL A 81 -6.22 -0.54 0.69
N TYR A 82 -6.57 -1.78 1.02
CA TYR A 82 -6.73 -2.24 2.40
C TYR A 82 -5.42 -2.12 3.20
N ASN A 83 -4.29 -2.46 2.58
CA ASN A 83 -3.00 -2.47 3.23
C ASN A 83 -2.48 -1.08 3.61
N LEU A 84 -2.92 -0.03 2.91
CA LEU A 84 -2.64 1.36 3.30
C LEU A 84 -3.23 1.73 4.67
N SER A 85 -4.41 1.22 5.02
CA SER A 85 -5.08 1.56 6.28
C SER A 85 -4.36 0.96 7.49
N PRO A 86 -4.22 1.65 8.63
CA PRO A 86 -3.74 1.04 9.87
C PRO A 86 -4.82 0.16 10.55
N ASN A 87 -6.09 0.30 10.16
CA ASN A 87 -7.20 -0.47 10.70
C ASN A 87 -7.45 -1.77 9.92
N THR A 88 -8.01 -2.78 10.60
CA THR A 88 -8.42 -4.07 10.03
C THR A 88 -9.81 -4.06 9.37
N ASN A 89 -10.56 -2.97 9.49
CA ASN A 89 -11.87 -2.84 8.86
C ASN A 89 -11.73 -2.55 7.36
N ILE A 90 -12.03 -3.55 6.53
CA ILE A 90 -11.93 -3.47 5.06
C ILE A 90 -12.78 -2.34 4.49
N ASN A 91 -14.05 -2.23 4.90
CA ASN A 91 -14.97 -1.21 4.37
C ASN A 91 -14.48 0.19 4.71
N GLU A 92 -13.97 0.38 5.92
CA GLU A 92 -13.40 1.66 6.33
C GLU A 92 -12.13 1.99 5.56
N ALA A 93 -11.25 1.01 5.34
CA ALA A 93 -10.02 1.19 4.57
C ALA A 93 -10.33 1.61 3.12
N LEU A 94 -11.24 0.90 2.45
CA LEU A 94 -11.68 1.23 1.08
C LEU A 94 -12.36 2.60 1.02
N ARG A 95 -13.12 3.00 2.04
CA ARG A 95 -13.74 4.33 2.09
C ARG A 95 -12.73 5.46 2.28
N ARG A 96 -11.67 5.24 3.06
CA ARG A 96 -10.67 6.26 3.39
C ARG A 96 -9.58 6.41 2.32
N PHE A 97 -9.07 5.29 1.82
CA PHE A 97 -7.94 5.24 0.90
C PHE A 97 -8.35 4.91 -0.54
N GLY A 98 -9.53 4.37 -0.77
CA GLY A 98 -10.09 4.21 -2.11
C GLY A 98 -10.67 5.52 -2.65
N ILE A 99 -11.01 5.53 -3.93
CA ILE A 99 -11.65 6.69 -4.56
C ILE A 99 -13.08 6.91 -4.04
N SER A 100 -13.48 8.17 -4.04
CA SER A 100 -14.81 8.68 -3.72
C SER A 100 -15.39 9.44 -4.91
N ASP A 101 -16.70 9.73 -4.87
CA ASP A 101 -17.40 10.40 -5.98
C ASP A 101 -16.88 11.83 -6.24
N ASP A 102 -16.20 12.44 -5.26
CA ASP A 102 -15.58 13.76 -5.27
C ASP A 102 -14.04 13.72 -5.39
N SER A 103 -13.45 12.54 -5.65
CA SER A 103 -12.00 12.41 -5.78
C SER A 103 -11.49 13.13 -7.03
N THR A 104 -10.64 14.13 -6.83
CA THR A 104 -10.00 14.91 -7.91
C THR A 104 -8.58 14.45 -8.23
N ASN A 105 -7.90 13.85 -7.26
CA ASN A 105 -6.54 13.33 -7.40
C ASN A 105 -6.54 11.84 -7.05
N ILE A 106 -6.15 11.01 -8.00
CA ILE A 106 -6.18 9.55 -7.86
C ILE A 106 -4.85 8.94 -8.28
N ILE A 107 -4.50 7.88 -7.57
CA ILE A 107 -3.38 7.00 -7.90
C ILE A 107 -3.98 5.72 -8.46
N VAL A 108 -3.37 5.22 -9.53
CA VAL A 108 -3.74 3.95 -10.12
C VAL A 108 -2.53 3.04 -10.10
N VAL A 109 -2.71 1.85 -9.53
CA VAL A 109 -1.68 0.80 -9.50
C VAL A 109 -2.14 -0.39 -10.32
N LYS A 110 -1.24 -0.87 -11.19
CA LYS A 110 -1.39 -2.13 -11.91
C LYS A 110 -0.22 -3.06 -11.60
N VAL A 111 -0.52 -4.30 -11.23
CA VAL A 111 0.46 -5.38 -11.11
C VAL A 111 0.49 -6.19 -12.42
N GLY A 112 1.65 -6.26 -13.05
CA GLY A 112 1.91 -6.97 -14.31
C GLY A 112 1.29 -6.30 -15.56
N GLY A 113 1.64 -6.83 -16.72
CA GLY A 113 1.23 -6.30 -18.04
C GLY A 113 2.24 -5.32 -18.62
N GLU A 114 1.97 -4.86 -19.85
CA GLU A 114 2.86 -3.96 -20.59
C GLU A 114 2.54 -2.49 -20.30
N ALA A 115 3.57 -1.70 -19.98
CA ALA A 115 3.42 -0.32 -19.54
C ALA A 115 2.67 0.56 -20.55
N ASN A 116 2.93 0.38 -21.85
CA ASN A 116 2.35 1.21 -22.92
C ASN A 116 0.86 0.90 -23.14
N GLU A 117 0.47 -0.37 -23.05
CA GLU A 117 -0.93 -0.78 -23.15
C GLU A 117 -1.74 -0.27 -21.97
N ILE A 118 -1.19 -0.43 -20.76
CA ILE A 118 -1.80 0.07 -19.52
C ILE A 118 -1.97 1.58 -19.59
N LYS A 119 -0.93 2.31 -20.01
CA LYS A 119 -1.00 3.77 -20.13
C LYS A 119 -2.09 4.19 -21.11
N SER A 120 -2.13 3.58 -22.29
CA SER A 120 -3.13 3.90 -23.32
C SER A 120 -4.56 3.65 -22.82
N HIS A 121 -4.78 2.54 -22.11
CA HIS A 121 -6.06 2.20 -21.51
C HIS A 121 -6.46 3.18 -20.39
N LEU A 122 -5.53 3.56 -19.51
CA LEU A 122 -5.81 4.52 -18.45
C LEU A 122 -6.11 5.92 -18.99
N THR A 123 -5.45 6.34 -20.07
CA THR A 123 -5.70 7.64 -20.70
C THR A 123 -7.08 7.72 -21.35
N SER A 124 -7.62 6.62 -21.91
CA SER A 124 -8.99 6.61 -22.46
C SER A 124 -10.05 6.53 -21.36
N LEU A 125 -9.72 5.86 -20.25
CA LEU A 125 -10.63 5.61 -19.14
C LEU A 125 -10.77 6.79 -18.16
N ILE A 126 -9.68 7.51 -17.87
CA ILE A 126 -9.64 8.55 -16.84
C ILE A 126 -9.72 9.94 -17.47
N GLN A 127 -10.75 10.70 -17.10
CA GLN A 127 -10.90 12.09 -17.52
C GLN A 127 -10.15 13.02 -16.57
N GLY A 128 -8.83 13.08 -16.71
CA GLY A 128 -7.95 13.94 -15.92
C GLY A 128 -6.56 14.05 -16.54
N THR A 129 -5.65 14.71 -15.84
CA THR A 129 -4.28 14.99 -16.31
C THR A 129 -3.29 14.06 -15.60
N GLU A 130 -2.51 13.27 -16.36
CA GLU A 130 -1.40 12.50 -15.77
C GLU A 130 -0.32 13.47 -15.25
N THR A 131 0.13 13.28 -14.02
CA THR A 131 1.17 14.07 -13.35
C THR A 131 2.31 13.17 -12.84
N SER A 132 3.49 13.77 -12.60
CA SER A 132 4.59 13.10 -11.91
C SER A 132 4.19 12.70 -10.49
N LEU A 133 4.61 11.51 -10.06
CA LEU A 133 4.44 11.02 -8.68
C LEU A 133 5.19 11.87 -7.66
N GLU A 134 6.20 12.62 -8.09
CA GLU A 134 6.90 13.58 -7.23
C GLU A 134 5.95 14.67 -6.71
N ASN A 135 4.85 14.97 -7.42
CA ASN A 135 3.86 15.95 -6.96
C ASN A 135 2.91 15.40 -5.87
N LEU A 136 3.06 14.14 -5.47
CA LEU A 136 2.15 13.51 -4.52
C LEU A 136 2.02 14.25 -3.19
N PHE A 137 3.14 14.80 -2.68
CA PHE A 137 3.14 15.59 -1.44
C PHE A 137 2.24 16.84 -1.52
N LYS A 138 1.94 17.35 -2.72
CA LYS A 138 1.07 18.52 -2.93
C LYS A 138 -0.41 18.17 -2.74
N PHE A 139 -0.77 16.89 -2.89
CA PHE A 139 -2.15 16.41 -2.81
C PHE A 139 -2.48 15.78 -1.44
N GLY A 140 -1.46 15.48 -0.64
CA GLY A 140 -1.60 14.95 0.71
C GLY A 140 -2.16 15.98 1.69
N ASP A 141 -3.39 15.77 2.17
CA ASP A 141 -3.93 16.53 3.29
C ASP A 141 -3.36 15.97 4.61
N LEU A 142 -2.33 16.64 5.13
CA LEU A 142 -1.67 16.26 6.38
C LEU A 142 -2.63 16.18 7.56
N GLY A 143 -3.68 17.01 7.62
CA GLY A 143 -4.67 16.98 8.69
C GLY A 143 -5.48 15.68 8.66
N ILE A 144 -5.94 15.29 7.47
CA ILE A 144 -6.66 14.02 7.27
C ILE A 144 -5.73 12.82 7.50
N ILE A 145 -4.51 12.85 6.97
CA ILE A 145 -3.52 11.77 7.14
C ILE A 145 -3.21 11.57 8.62
N LYS A 146 -2.91 12.65 9.37
CA LYS A 146 -2.69 12.57 10.82
C LYS A 146 -3.88 11.96 11.54
N LYS A 147 -5.11 12.33 11.17
CA LYS A 147 -6.34 11.75 11.73
C LYS A 147 -6.48 10.25 11.42
N TYR A 148 -6.15 9.81 10.21
CA TYR A 148 -6.28 8.40 9.81
C TYR A 148 -5.28 7.50 10.54
N TYR A 149 -4.05 8.00 10.76
CA TYR A 149 -2.98 7.29 11.46
C TYR A 149 -2.86 7.63 12.95
N ARG A 150 -3.78 8.44 13.49
CA ARG A 150 -3.80 8.88 14.89
C ARG A 150 -2.47 9.53 15.33
N VAL A 151 -1.85 10.29 14.43
CA VAL A 151 -0.62 11.05 14.69
C VAL A 151 -0.98 12.27 15.55
N ASP A 152 -0.15 12.58 16.56
CA ASP A 152 -0.32 13.77 17.37
C ASP A 152 -0.20 15.03 16.48
N ASN A 153 -1.16 15.96 16.63
CA ASN A 153 -1.18 17.21 15.87
C ASN A 153 0.09 18.05 16.07
N LYS A 154 0.80 17.88 17.20
CA LYS A 154 2.07 18.55 17.50
C LYS A 154 3.22 18.12 16.59
N VAL A 155 3.17 16.91 16.04
CA VAL A 155 4.21 16.39 15.15
C VAL A 155 4.03 17.02 13.78
N ASN A 156 4.97 17.86 13.35
CA ASN A 156 4.93 18.53 12.05
C ASN A 156 6.07 18.12 11.12
N ASP A 157 7.04 17.37 11.62
CA ASP A 157 8.11 16.84 10.78
C ASP A 157 7.56 15.76 9.85
N VAL A 158 7.67 15.98 8.54
CA VAL A 158 7.13 15.08 7.51
C VAL A 158 7.74 13.69 7.60
N LYS A 159 9.01 13.58 7.99
CA LYS A 159 9.69 12.28 8.12
C LYS A 159 9.18 11.54 9.34
N GLU A 160 9.02 12.22 10.47
CA GLU A 160 8.43 11.64 11.67
C GLU A 160 7.00 11.14 11.42
N ILE A 161 6.19 11.92 10.69
CA ILE A 161 4.84 11.49 10.27
C ILE A 161 4.93 10.23 9.40
N LEU A 162 5.82 10.20 8.40
CA LEU A 162 6.02 9.04 7.53
C LEU A 162 6.40 7.78 8.35
N ASN A 163 7.26 7.93 9.35
CA ASN A 163 7.67 6.83 10.22
C ASN A 163 6.51 6.28 11.03
N ILE A 164 5.67 7.15 11.58
CA ILE A 164 4.48 6.73 12.33
C ILE A 164 3.48 6.01 11.40
N ILE A 165 3.32 6.50 10.17
CA ILE A 165 2.47 5.86 9.14
C ILE A 165 2.97 4.44 8.84
N VAL A 166 4.26 4.32 8.51
CA VAL A 166 4.90 3.04 8.17
C VAL A 166 4.85 2.08 9.35
N GLY A 167 5.13 2.56 10.57
CA GLY A 167 5.04 1.78 11.80
C GLY A 167 3.61 1.28 12.06
N SER A 168 2.60 2.13 11.87
CA SER A 168 1.20 1.76 12.05
C SER A 168 0.75 0.71 11.04
N MET A 169 1.19 0.82 9.78
CA MET A 169 0.95 -0.20 8.77
C MET A 169 1.63 -1.51 9.14
N ALA A 170 2.91 -1.47 9.51
CA ALA A 170 3.69 -2.64 9.89
C ALA A 170 3.07 -3.40 11.06
N VAL A 171 2.62 -2.70 12.12
CA VAL A 171 1.95 -3.33 13.27
C VAL A 171 0.69 -4.08 12.85
N LYS A 172 -0.16 -3.48 12.01
CA LYS A 172 -1.35 -4.17 11.49
C LYS A 172 -0.95 -5.43 10.72
N ILE A 173 0.07 -5.31 9.86
CA ILE A 173 0.53 -6.40 9.03
C ILE A 173 1.04 -7.56 9.90
N GLU A 174 1.80 -7.27 10.96
CA GLU A 174 2.26 -8.29 11.92
C GLU A 174 1.10 -8.94 12.68
N ILE A 175 0.13 -8.16 13.16
CA ILE A 175 -1.06 -8.71 13.82
C ILE A 175 -1.81 -9.66 12.88
N THR A 176 -1.91 -9.34 11.59
CA THR A 176 -2.55 -10.22 10.60
C THR A 176 -1.70 -11.42 10.20
N ALA A 177 -0.39 -11.36 10.46
CA ALA A 177 0.58 -12.41 10.18
C ALA A 177 0.82 -13.38 11.36
N ASP A 178 0.27 -13.08 12.55
CA ASP A 178 0.33 -13.95 13.72
C ASP A 178 -0.49 -15.24 13.46
N PRO A 179 0.12 -16.44 13.58
CA PRO A 179 -0.59 -17.71 13.45
C PRO A 179 -1.80 -17.84 14.40
N ILE A 180 -1.79 -17.14 15.54
CA ILE A 180 -2.88 -17.15 16.51
C ILE A 180 -4.10 -16.41 15.95
N SER A 181 -3.89 -15.28 15.27
CA SER A 181 -4.97 -14.48 14.66
C SER A 181 -5.37 -14.99 13.27
N ASN A 182 -4.47 -15.73 12.61
CA ASN A 182 -4.68 -16.29 11.28
C ASN A 182 -4.16 -17.75 11.21
N PRO A 183 -5.01 -18.75 11.51
CA PRO A 183 -4.63 -20.16 11.57
C PRO A 183 -4.05 -20.72 10.26
N LEU A 184 -4.32 -20.07 9.13
CA LEU A 184 -3.78 -20.43 7.81
C LEU A 184 -2.27 -20.20 7.69
N LEU A 185 -1.67 -19.42 8.59
CA LEU A 185 -0.23 -19.14 8.62
C LEU A 185 0.58 -20.13 9.47
N ALA A 186 -0.07 -21.10 10.11
CA ALA A 186 0.58 -22.13 10.91
C ALA A 186 1.43 -23.12 10.08
N SER A 187 1.24 -23.17 8.74
CA SER A 187 2.16 -23.87 7.84
C SER A 187 3.45 -23.04 7.66
N GLY A 188 4.48 -23.37 8.45
CA GLY A 188 5.67 -22.55 8.76
C GLY A 188 6.55 -22.01 7.63
N GLY A 189 6.20 -22.15 6.35
CA GLY A 189 6.93 -21.56 5.22
C GLY A 189 6.63 -20.08 5.00
N CYS A 190 5.34 -19.68 5.05
CA CYS A 190 4.93 -18.31 4.72
C CYS A 190 5.30 -17.28 5.82
N SER A 191 5.07 -17.61 7.09
CA SER A 191 5.34 -16.71 8.22
C SER A 191 6.85 -16.39 8.38
N VAL A 192 7.73 -17.37 8.15
CA VAL A 192 9.19 -17.19 8.21
C VAL A 192 9.70 -16.36 7.03
N TYR A 193 9.15 -16.58 5.83
CA TYR A 193 9.49 -15.80 4.64
C TYR A 193 8.99 -14.35 4.77
N PHE A 194 7.81 -14.14 5.36
CA PHE A 194 7.26 -12.83 5.63
C PHE A 194 8.11 -12.04 6.63
N LYS A 195 8.47 -12.64 7.77
CA LYS A 195 9.36 -11.97 8.74
C LYS A 195 10.72 -11.63 8.16
N LYS A 196 11.33 -12.53 7.36
CA LYS A 196 12.58 -12.23 6.65
C LYS A 196 12.41 -11.17 5.56
N THR A 197 11.27 -11.12 4.89
CA THR A 197 10.96 -10.16 3.82
C THR A 197 10.66 -8.79 4.39
N LEU A 198 9.82 -8.71 5.42
CA LEU A 198 9.50 -7.48 6.12
C LEU A 198 10.73 -6.95 6.86
N SER A 199 11.51 -7.81 7.52
CA SER A 199 12.82 -7.43 8.07
C SER A 199 13.74 -6.93 6.95
N LYS A 200 13.92 -7.65 5.84
CA LYS A 200 14.76 -7.17 4.73
C LYS A 200 14.24 -5.89 4.07
N LEU A 201 12.92 -5.69 4.00
CA LEU A 201 12.31 -4.48 3.46
C LEU A 201 12.54 -3.33 4.43
N ILE A 202 12.30 -3.54 5.72
CA ILE A 202 12.62 -2.59 6.79
C ILE A 202 14.13 -2.30 6.81
N ASP A 203 14.99 -3.30 6.69
CA ASP A 203 16.46 -3.18 6.70
C ASP A 203 16.97 -2.49 5.43
N LYS A 204 16.40 -2.79 4.25
CA LYS A 204 16.71 -2.11 2.99
C LYS A 204 16.24 -0.65 3.04
N VAL A 205 15.11 -0.38 3.68
CA VAL A 205 14.57 0.96 3.93
C VAL A 205 15.40 1.73 4.95
N VAL A 206 15.80 1.08 6.04
CA VAL A 206 16.72 1.63 7.04
C VAL A 206 18.10 1.84 6.43
N LYS A 207 18.53 1.09 5.41
CA LYS A 207 19.84 1.26 4.78
C LYS A 207 19.84 2.28 3.63
N GLU A 208 18.78 2.35 2.82
CA GLU A 208 18.64 3.33 1.74
C GLU A 208 18.28 4.73 2.27
N PHE A 209 17.63 4.82 3.43
CA PHE A 209 17.24 6.10 4.06
C PHE A 209 17.96 6.37 5.41
N GLY A 210 18.84 5.46 5.83
CA GLY A 210 19.50 5.41 7.16
C GLY A 210 20.49 6.51 7.46
N ASP A 211 21.08 7.14 6.46
CA ASP A 211 21.97 8.28 6.72
C ASP A 211 21.20 9.51 7.25
N LYS A 212 19.86 9.46 7.34
CA LYS A 212 19.03 10.54 7.88
C LYS A 212 17.94 10.12 8.89
N MET A 213 17.99 8.93 9.48
CA MET A 213 16.95 8.48 10.43
C MET A 213 17.48 7.70 11.63
N ILE A 214 17.25 8.24 12.83
CA ILE A 214 17.52 7.58 14.12
C ILE A 214 16.33 6.69 14.49
N LEU A 215 16.66 5.45 14.87
CA LEU A 215 15.78 4.38 15.35
C LEU A 215 14.95 4.76 16.58
N ALA A 216 13.74 4.21 16.65
CA ALA A 216 13.11 3.85 17.93
C ALA A 216 12.49 2.45 17.82
N SER A 217 13.21 1.48 18.38
CA SER A 217 12.73 0.28 19.07
C SER A 217 11.43 -0.37 18.56
N ILE A 218 11.55 -1.16 17.51
CA ILE A 218 10.66 -2.31 17.28
C ILE A 218 11.54 -3.54 17.15
N THR A 219 12.12 -3.96 18.28
CA THR A 219 12.65 -5.31 18.44
C THR A 219 11.44 -6.21 18.67
N PHE A 220 10.78 -6.67 17.60
CA PHE A 220 9.81 -7.74 17.73
C PHE A 220 10.54 -8.99 18.20
N GLY A 221 10.09 -9.52 19.35
CA GLY A 221 10.69 -10.64 20.05
C GLY A 221 10.85 -11.88 19.17
N LEU A 222 12.05 -12.03 18.60
CA LEU A 222 12.67 -13.33 18.36
C LEU A 222 13.49 -13.67 19.59
N ASN A 223 12.83 -14.03 20.69
CA ASN A 223 13.45 -14.85 21.70
C ASN A 223 12.39 -15.71 22.37
N ARG A 224 12.28 -16.95 21.92
CA ARG A 224 12.36 -18.13 22.79
C ARG A 224 12.35 -19.43 21.98
N SER A 225 13.22 -20.33 22.43
CA SER A 225 13.22 -21.79 22.24
C SER A 225 13.91 -22.34 20.98
N THR A 226 15.19 -22.69 21.14
CA THR A 226 15.52 -24.11 21.29
C THR A 226 16.47 -24.27 22.48
N ALA A 227 15.95 -24.92 23.53
CA ALA A 227 16.74 -25.58 24.55
C ALA A 227 17.27 -26.91 23.99
N GLY A 228 18.47 -27.31 24.43
CA GLY A 228 19.15 -28.56 24.08
C GLY A 228 20.65 -28.41 24.22
#